data_AF-A0A928ZUU4-F1
#
_entry.id   AF-A0A928ZUU4-F1
#
_cell.length_a   1.000
_cell.length_b   1.000
_cell.length_c   1.000
_cell.angle_alpha   90.00
_cell.angle_beta   90.00
_cell.angle_gamma   90.00
#
_symmetry.space_group_name_H-M   'P 1'
#
loop_
_entity.id
_entity.type
_entity.pdbx_description
1 polymer ?
#
loop_
_entity_poly.entity_id
_entity_poly.type
_entity_poly.pdbx_seq_one_letter_code
_entity_poly.pdbx_strand_id
1 'polypeptide(L)'
;MLLVTDAPASTKIQKMCDRIQWQHPVIQQRRIDQTRLHIDDGHTDNSKFSFLVLGDSGTGRYRGDSPQRRVAELMHAHDAESRFILHTGDIVYLVGSQEQYFDNFINPYREYLVGGEQPQQIAYDQMIFRKPLLPSPGNHDYYNVPLWLGLL
;
A
#
# COMPACT_ATOMS: atom_id res chain seq x y z
N MET A 1 -19.15 11.27 19.38
CA MET A 1 -18.10 12.10 18.76
C MET A 1 -16.88 11.21 18.60
N LEU A 2 -16.68 10.65 17.41
CA LEU A 2 -15.62 9.68 17.13
C LEU A 2 -14.36 10.47 16.75
N LEU A 3 -13.50 10.79 17.72
CA LEU A 3 -12.32 11.62 17.52
C LEU A 3 -11.20 10.82 16.85
N VAL A 4 -11.30 10.66 15.53
CA VAL A 4 -10.15 10.38 14.69
C VAL A 4 -9.37 11.69 14.57
N THR A 5 -8.09 11.70 14.98
CA THR A 5 -7.27 12.92 14.99
C THR A 5 -6.11 12.80 14.02
N ASP A 6 -5.88 13.89 13.28
CA ASP A 6 -4.70 13.99 12.44
C ASP A 6 -3.45 14.07 13.34
N ALA A 7 -2.45 13.25 13.03
CA ALA A 7 -1.20 13.26 13.75
C ALA A 7 -0.37 14.51 13.37
N PRO A 8 0.40 15.09 14.30
CA PRO A 8 1.34 16.16 13.96
C PRO A 8 2.33 15.73 12.87
N ALA A 9 2.72 16.64 11.99
CA ALA A 9 3.67 16.36 10.91
C ALA A 9 4.98 15.74 11.42
N SER A 10 5.48 16.16 12.58
CA SER A 10 6.66 15.58 13.23
C SER A 10 6.51 14.10 13.56
N THR A 11 5.31 13.68 13.99
CA THR A 11 5.00 12.27 14.27
C THR A 11 5.00 11.45 12.98
N LYS A 12 4.45 12.00 11.90
CA LYS A 12 4.45 11.35 10.57
C LYS A 12 5.88 11.17 10.06
N ILE A 13 6.69 12.22 10.12
CA ILE A 13 8.11 12.19 9.73
C ILE A 13 8.89 11.16 10.57
N GLN A 14 8.70 11.15 11.90
CA GLN A 14 9.37 10.16 12.76
C GLN A 14 9.03 8.73 12.35
N LYS A 15 7.74 8.42 12.13
CA LYS A 15 7.32 7.10 11.66
C LYS A 15 7.87 6.74 10.27
N MET A 16 8.09 7.73 9.38
CA MET A 16 8.76 7.49 8.10
C MET A 16 10.23 7.13 8.32
N CYS A 17 10.96 7.90 9.14
CA CYS A 17 12.35 7.62 9.50
C CYS A 17 12.52 6.23 10.14
N ASP A 18 11.61 5.86 11.05
CA ASP A 18 11.61 4.57 11.75
C ASP A 18 11.41 3.37 10.79
N ARG A 19 10.82 3.58 9.62
CA ARG A 19 10.68 2.53 8.58
C ARG A 19 11.86 2.50 7.62
N ILE A 20 12.35 3.67 7.19
CA ILE A 20 13.47 3.76 6.23
C ILE A 20 14.76 3.25 6.88
N GLN A 21 14.98 3.52 8.17
CA GLN A 21 16.18 3.11 8.91
C GLN A 21 17.47 3.46 8.15
N TRP A 22 17.51 4.67 7.58
CA TRP A 22 18.60 5.12 6.72
C TRP A 22 19.93 5.06 7.45
N GLN A 23 20.91 4.35 6.86
CA GLN A 23 22.25 4.17 7.41
C GLN A 23 22.26 3.60 8.83
N HIS A 24 21.20 2.89 9.25
CA HIS A 24 21.14 2.26 10.56
C HIS A 24 22.30 1.25 10.72
N PRO A 25 22.94 1.13 11.90
CA PRO A 25 24.11 0.27 12.08
C PRO A 25 23.93 -1.17 11.58
N VAL A 26 22.74 -1.75 11.77
CA VAL A 26 22.42 -3.11 11.28
C VAL A 26 22.44 -3.20 9.75
N ILE A 27 21.97 -2.17 9.05
CA ILE A 27 22.01 -2.10 7.57
C ILE A 27 23.45 -1.99 7.09
N GLN A 28 24.24 -1.11 7.72
CA GLN A 28 25.66 -0.92 7.38
C GLN A 28 26.49 -2.18 7.64
N GLN A 29 26.31 -2.83 8.80
CA GLN A 29 26.99 -4.08 9.15
C GLN A 29 26.68 -5.20 8.15
N ARG A 30 25.44 -5.27 7.65
CA ARG A 30 25.02 -6.22 6.62
C ARG A 30 25.38 -5.78 5.19
N ARG A 31 25.99 -4.60 5.02
CA ARG A 31 26.38 -4.02 3.72
C ARG A 31 25.22 -3.95 2.73
N ILE A 32 24.02 -3.64 3.22
CA ILE A 32 22.83 -3.45 2.39
C ILE A 32 22.94 -2.08 1.70
N ASP A 33 22.99 -2.08 0.38
CA ASP A 33 22.99 -0.87 -0.43
C ASP A 33 21.57 -0.30 -0.54
N GLN A 34 21.25 0.70 0.30
CA GLN A 34 19.95 1.36 0.31
C GLN A 34 19.71 2.29 -0.90
N THR A 35 20.64 2.36 -1.86
CA THR A 35 20.47 3.13 -3.11
C THR A 35 20.07 2.27 -4.30
N ARG A 36 19.96 0.95 -4.10
CA ARG A 36 19.62 -0.01 -5.16
C ARG A 36 18.38 -0.81 -4.78
N LEU A 37 17.46 -0.93 -5.73
CA LEU A 37 16.33 -1.85 -5.65
C LEU A 37 16.62 -3.04 -6.57
N HIS A 38 16.59 -4.24 -6.00
CA HIS A 38 16.62 -5.48 -6.76
C HIS A 38 15.31 -6.22 -6.51
N ILE A 39 14.63 -6.59 -7.60
CA ILE A 39 13.39 -7.36 -7.57
C ILE A 39 13.69 -8.70 -8.23
N ASP A 40 13.61 -9.78 -7.47
CA ASP A 40 13.71 -11.15 -7.99
C ASP A 40 12.35 -11.60 -8.51
N ASP A 41 12.01 -11.16 -9.73
CA ASP A 41 10.75 -11.45 -10.42
C ASP A 41 10.92 -12.53 -11.51
N GLY A 42 12.05 -13.24 -11.54
CA GLY A 42 12.34 -14.28 -12.54
C GLY A 42 12.60 -13.76 -13.96
N HIS A 43 12.69 -12.44 -14.16
CA HIS A 43 12.91 -11.80 -15.46
C HIS A 43 14.27 -11.09 -15.53
N THR A 44 15.34 -11.74 -15.03
CA THR A 44 16.71 -11.17 -14.95
C THR A 44 17.31 -10.84 -16.32
N ASP A 45 16.89 -11.55 -17.36
CA ASP A 45 17.43 -11.39 -18.72
C ASP A 45 16.76 -10.24 -19.51
N ASN A 46 15.67 -9.67 -18.96
CA ASN A 46 14.97 -8.55 -19.56
C ASN A 46 15.44 -7.24 -18.94
N SER A 47 16.20 -6.45 -19.72
CA SER A 47 16.75 -5.16 -19.29
C SER A 47 15.73 -4.01 -19.27
N LYS A 48 14.48 -4.23 -19.69
CA LYS A 48 13.46 -3.19 -19.69
C LYS A 48 12.97 -2.92 -18.26
N PHE A 49 13.03 -1.65 -17.88
CA PHE A 49 12.46 -1.14 -16.65
C PHE A 49 11.07 -0.59 -16.95
N SER A 50 10.01 -1.22 -16.43
CA SER A 50 8.63 -0.76 -16.59
C SER A 50 7.85 -0.92 -15.28
N PHE A 51 7.04 0.09 -14.96
CA PHE A 51 6.27 0.11 -13.73
C PHE A 51 4.98 0.89 -13.93
N LEU A 52 3.97 0.55 -13.12
CA LEU A 52 2.80 1.40 -12.91
C LEU A 52 3.05 2.28 -11.69
N VAL A 53 2.65 3.55 -11.76
CA VAL A 53 2.70 4.47 -10.63
C VAL A 53 1.34 5.09 -10.43
N LEU A 54 0.90 5.10 -9.18
CA LEU A 54 -0.33 5.75 -8.75
C LEU A 54 -0.15 6.22 -7.31
N GLY A 55 -0.99 7.15 -6.88
CA GLY A 55 -1.13 7.61 -5.50
C GLY A 55 -2.51 8.22 -5.34
N ASP A 56 -2.91 8.51 -4.10
CA ASP A 56 -4.18 9.19 -3.82
C ASP A 56 -5.36 8.50 -4.54
N SER A 57 -5.36 7.16 -4.51
CA SER A 57 -6.14 6.32 -5.42
C SER A 57 -7.67 6.41 -5.25
N GLY A 58 -8.11 7.27 -4.34
CA GLY A 58 -9.49 7.65 -4.13
C GLY A 58 -9.99 7.24 -2.74
N THR A 59 -11.29 7.37 -2.56
CA THR A 59 -11.99 6.99 -1.35
C THR A 59 -12.66 5.62 -1.54
N GLY A 60 -13.18 5.05 -0.45
CA GLY A 60 -14.01 3.85 -0.49
C GLY A 60 -15.31 4.01 -1.29
N ARG A 61 -16.27 3.12 -1.07
CA ARG A 61 -17.56 3.17 -1.78
C ARG A 61 -18.28 4.51 -1.55
N TYR A 62 -18.56 5.24 -2.63
CA TYR A 62 -19.34 6.47 -2.61
C TYR A 62 -20.57 6.31 -3.50
N ARG A 63 -21.78 6.39 -2.91
CA ARG A 63 -23.06 6.29 -3.63
C ARG A 63 -23.20 5.06 -4.55
N GLY A 64 -22.65 3.93 -4.13
CA GLY A 64 -22.68 2.67 -4.89
C GLY A 64 -21.58 2.52 -5.94
N ASP A 65 -20.73 3.53 -6.12
CA ASP A 65 -19.53 3.47 -6.97
C ASP A 65 -18.28 3.24 -6.12
N SER A 66 -17.24 2.66 -6.71
CA SER A 66 -15.91 2.54 -6.10
C SER A 66 -14.87 3.13 -7.05
N PRO A 67 -14.46 4.40 -6.85
CA PRO A 67 -13.41 5.02 -7.65
C PRO A 67 -12.10 4.23 -7.63
N GLN A 68 -11.70 3.73 -6.46
CA GLN A 68 -10.53 2.87 -6.31
C GLN A 68 -10.62 1.59 -7.14
N ARG A 69 -11.82 0.98 -7.25
CA ARG A 69 -12.00 -0.19 -8.10
C ARG A 69 -11.76 0.13 -9.57
N ARG A 70 -12.21 1.29 -10.07
CA ARG A 70 -11.95 1.70 -11.46
C ARG A 70 -10.46 1.94 -11.73
N VAL A 71 -9.75 2.51 -10.74
CA VAL A 71 -8.29 2.64 -10.80
C VAL A 71 -7.64 1.26 -10.89
N ALA A 72 -8.03 0.32 -10.02
CA ALA A 72 -7.52 -1.05 -10.04
C ALA A 72 -7.81 -1.78 -11.37
N GLU A 73 -9.00 -1.60 -11.95
CA GLU A 73 -9.36 -2.17 -13.26
C GLU A 73 -8.51 -1.57 -14.39
N LEU A 74 -8.27 -0.26 -14.36
CA LEU A 74 -7.38 0.40 -15.33
C LEU A 74 -5.94 -0.09 -15.19
N MET A 75 -5.44 -0.24 -13.96
CA MET A 75 -4.13 -0.82 -13.70
C MET A 75 -4.05 -2.25 -14.22
N HIS A 76 -5.11 -3.04 -14.00
CA HIS A 76 -5.14 -4.44 -14.41
C HIS A 76 -5.03 -4.59 -15.93
N ALA A 77 -5.66 -3.68 -16.69
CA ALA A 77 -5.56 -3.65 -18.14
C ALA A 77 -4.11 -3.46 -18.65
N HIS A 78 -3.25 -2.80 -17.87
CA HIS A 78 -1.84 -2.56 -18.18
C HIS A 78 -0.88 -3.44 -17.36
N ASP A 79 -1.40 -4.41 -16.62
CA ASP A 79 -0.59 -5.19 -15.68
C ASP A 79 0.54 -5.93 -16.42
N ALA A 80 0.23 -6.62 -17.52
CA ALA A 80 1.20 -7.38 -18.29
C ALA A 80 2.37 -6.54 -18.86
N GLU A 81 2.22 -5.21 -18.96
CA GLU A 81 3.23 -4.30 -19.49
C GLU A 81 4.21 -3.79 -18.41
N SER A 82 3.87 -3.99 -17.13
CA SER A 82 4.65 -3.52 -15.98
C SER A 82 5.33 -4.67 -15.26
N ARG A 83 6.47 -4.41 -14.63
CA ARG A 83 7.16 -5.39 -13.77
C ARG A 83 6.77 -5.27 -12.32
N PHE A 84 6.54 -4.04 -11.87
CA PHE A 84 6.13 -3.74 -10.50
C PHE A 84 5.24 -2.50 -10.45
N ILE A 85 4.63 -2.28 -9.29
CA ILE A 85 3.70 -1.19 -9.05
C ILE A 85 4.26 -0.34 -7.90
N LEU A 86 4.29 0.98 -8.08
CA LEU A 86 4.56 1.96 -7.04
C LEU A 86 3.25 2.62 -6.62
N HIS A 87 2.85 2.46 -5.37
CA HIS A 87 1.70 3.17 -4.80
C HIS A 87 2.20 4.25 -3.85
N THR A 88 2.05 5.52 -4.23
CA THR A 88 2.81 6.65 -3.68
C THR A 88 2.06 7.47 -2.63
N GLY A 89 1.14 6.87 -1.88
CA GLY A 89 0.50 7.52 -0.75
C GLY A 89 -1.00 7.32 -0.71
N ASP A 90 -1.56 7.53 0.48
CA ASP A 90 -2.99 7.48 0.78
C ASP A 90 -3.61 6.20 0.23
N ILE A 91 -2.99 5.09 0.65
CA ILE A 91 -3.32 3.75 0.20
C ILE A 91 -4.73 3.40 0.67
N VAL A 92 -5.03 3.72 1.94
CA VAL A 92 -6.33 3.49 2.57
C VAL A 92 -6.88 4.81 3.07
N TYR A 93 -7.60 5.50 2.19
CA TYR A 93 -8.32 6.72 2.54
C TYR A 93 -9.60 6.38 3.35
N LEU A 94 -10.06 7.16 4.33
CA LEU A 94 -9.65 8.52 4.73
C LEU A 94 -8.56 8.55 5.80
N VAL A 95 -8.40 7.50 6.60
CA VAL A 95 -7.62 7.59 7.85
C VAL A 95 -6.68 6.41 8.06
N GLY A 96 -6.50 5.57 7.05
CA GLY A 96 -5.56 4.44 7.10
C GLY A 96 -5.94 3.35 8.09
N SER A 97 -7.21 3.29 8.53
CA SER A 97 -7.62 2.37 9.60
C SER A 97 -7.75 0.94 9.08
N GLN A 98 -7.47 -0.05 9.95
CA GLN A 98 -7.57 -1.47 9.59
C GLN A 98 -8.96 -1.86 9.05
N GLU A 99 -10.02 -1.23 9.57
CA GLU A 99 -11.41 -1.51 9.19
C GLU A 99 -11.70 -1.02 7.75
N GLN A 100 -10.94 -0.04 7.26
CA GLN A 100 -11.06 0.49 5.91
C GLN A 100 -10.33 -0.38 4.87
N TYR A 101 -9.41 -1.26 5.27
CA TYR A 101 -8.61 -2.04 4.31
C TYR A 101 -9.45 -2.94 3.42
N PHE A 102 -10.50 -3.57 3.96
CA PHE A 102 -11.31 -4.47 3.15
C PHE A 102 -11.97 -3.74 1.97
N ASP A 103 -12.70 -2.67 2.27
CA ASP A 103 -13.46 -1.94 1.27
C ASP A 103 -12.60 -1.04 0.39
N ASN A 104 -11.46 -0.56 0.91
CA ASN A 104 -10.66 0.48 0.26
C ASN A 104 -9.33 -0.03 -0.32
N PHE A 105 -8.99 -1.30 -0.09
CA PHE A 105 -7.79 -1.89 -0.68
C PHE A 105 -7.99 -3.36 -1.10
N ILE A 106 -8.30 -4.26 -0.17
CA ILE A 106 -8.34 -5.70 -0.45
C ILE A 106 -9.35 -6.04 -1.54
N ASN A 107 -10.60 -5.58 -1.42
CA ASN A 107 -11.63 -5.89 -2.38
C ASN A 107 -11.45 -5.16 -3.72
N PRO A 108 -11.10 -3.85 -3.76
CA PRO A 108 -10.80 -3.16 -5.02
C PRO A 108 -9.63 -3.74 -5.80
N TYR A 109 -8.54 -4.15 -5.14
CA TYR A 109 -7.29 -4.61 -5.75
C TYR A 109 -7.09 -6.13 -5.71
N ARG A 110 -8.18 -6.90 -5.55
CA ARG A 110 -8.16 -8.35 -5.35
C ARG A 110 -7.37 -9.14 -6.40
N GLU A 111 -7.31 -8.69 -7.65
CA GLU A 111 -6.53 -9.33 -8.73
C GLU A 111 -5.02 -9.36 -8.42
N TYR A 112 -4.55 -8.42 -7.61
CA TYR A 112 -3.15 -8.32 -7.19
C TYR A 112 -2.82 -9.16 -5.94
N LEU A 113 -3.81 -9.79 -5.31
CA LEU A 113 -3.67 -10.52 -4.06
C LEU A 113 -3.78 -12.03 -4.26
N VAL A 114 -2.91 -12.79 -3.60
CA VAL A 114 -3.09 -14.23 -3.44
C VAL A 114 -4.36 -14.46 -2.62
N GLY A 115 -5.25 -15.33 -3.10
CA GLY A 115 -6.58 -15.52 -2.48
C GLY A 115 -7.63 -14.49 -2.88
N GLY A 116 -7.34 -13.59 -3.82
CA GLY A 116 -8.26 -12.53 -4.27
C GLY A 116 -9.61 -12.98 -4.85
N GLU A 117 -9.79 -14.27 -5.16
CA GLU A 117 -11.10 -14.84 -5.52
C GLU A 117 -12.05 -14.91 -4.31
N GLN A 118 -11.49 -14.89 -3.09
CA GLN A 118 -12.21 -14.91 -1.81
C GLN A 118 -11.65 -13.81 -0.91
N PRO A 119 -11.81 -12.51 -1.28
CA PRO A 119 -11.14 -11.41 -0.60
C PRO A 119 -11.55 -11.27 0.87
N GLN A 120 -12.70 -11.81 1.27
CA GLN A 120 -13.18 -11.80 2.66
C GLN A 120 -12.32 -12.66 3.61
N GLN A 121 -11.48 -13.54 3.07
CA GLN A 121 -10.57 -14.38 3.86
C GLN A 121 -9.17 -13.77 4.01
N ILE A 122 -8.89 -12.64 3.36
CA ILE A 122 -7.60 -11.98 3.41
C ILE A 122 -7.58 -11.04 4.62
N ALA A 123 -6.68 -11.29 5.56
CA ALA A 123 -6.45 -10.39 6.68
C ALA A 123 -5.67 -9.14 6.23
N TYR A 124 -6.02 -7.98 6.78
CA TYR A 124 -5.42 -6.69 6.39
C TYR A 124 -3.91 -6.61 6.64
N ASP A 125 -3.39 -7.41 7.57
CA ASP A 125 -1.99 -7.44 7.98
C ASP A 125 -1.21 -8.64 7.41
N GLN A 126 -1.86 -9.51 6.63
CA GLN A 126 -1.26 -10.73 6.06
C GLN A 126 -1.49 -10.82 4.54
N MET A 127 -1.51 -9.67 3.87
CA MET A 127 -1.65 -9.61 2.42
C MET A 127 -0.39 -10.13 1.73
N ILE A 128 -0.59 -11.04 0.77
CA ILE A 128 0.47 -11.53 -0.13
C ILE A 128 0.13 -11.07 -1.53
N PHE A 129 1.05 -10.34 -2.16
CA PHE A 129 0.87 -9.83 -3.51
C PHE A 129 1.36 -10.83 -4.56
N ARG A 130 0.59 -10.98 -5.65
CA ARG A 130 0.96 -11.80 -6.82
C ARG A 130 2.06 -11.16 -7.67
N LYS A 131 2.24 -9.85 -7.52
CA LYS A 131 3.21 -9.03 -8.21
C LYS A 131 3.87 -8.07 -7.22
N PRO A 132 5.13 -7.66 -7.41
CA PRO A 132 5.74 -6.63 -6.57
C PRO A 132 4.91 -5.33 -6.61
N LEU A 133 4.21 -5.06 -5.50
CA LEU A 133 3.51 -3.81 -5.23
C LEU A 133 4.22 -3.16 -4.05
N LEU A 134 4.77 -1.98 -4.28
CA LEU A 134 5.63 -1.27 -3.35
C LEU A 134 4.89 -0.02 -2.85
N PRO A 135 4.14 -0.13 -1.74
CA PRO A 135 3.40 0.99 -1.17
C PRO A 135 4.32 1.91 -0.36
N SER A 136 4.08 3.21 -0.50
CA SER A 136 4.59 4.26 0.40
C SER A 136 3.40 4.89 1.11
N PRO A 137 3.31 4.84 2.45
CA PRO A 137 2.20 5.47 3.17
C PRO A 137 2.19 7.00 2.99
N GLY A 138 1.02 7.56 2.73
CA GLY A 138 0.75 9.00 2.64
C GLY A 138 0.33 9.60 3.98
N ASN A 139 -0.01 10.89 4.00
CA ASN A 139 -0.32 11.60 5.23
C ASN A 139 -1.61 11.10 5.91
N HIS A 140 -2.53 10.52 5.15
CA HIS A 140 -3.78 9.94 5.68
C HIS A 140 -3.57 8.57 6.34
N ASP A 141 -2.48 7.88 6.03
CA ASP A 141 -2.16 6.56 6.60
C ASP A 141 -1.59 6.63 8.04
N TYR A 142 -1.53 7.82 8.63
CA TYR A 142 -0.94 8.08 9.96
C TYR A 142 -1.91 8.59 11.01
N TYR A 143 -3.21 8.66 10.71
CA TYR A 143 -4.20 9.15 11.65
C TYR A 143 -4.23 8.30 12.91
N ASN A 144 -4.54 8.95 14.04
CA ASN A 144 -4.77 8.23 15.28
C ASN A 144 -6.22 7.77 15.31
N VAL A 145 -6.40 6.47 15.11
CA VAL A 145 -7.71 5.83 15.19
C VAL A 145 -7.83 5.18 16.57
N PRO A 146 -8.83 5.53 17.39
CA PRO A 146 -9.05 4.89 18.68
C PRO A 146 -9.16 3.37 18.55
N LEU A 147 -8.47 2.61 19.42
CA LEU A 147 -8.43 1.14 19.37
C LEU A 147 -9.82 0.47 19.37
N TRP A 148 -10.81 1.07 20.02
CA TRP A 148 -12.17 0.52 20.12
C TRP A 148 -13.00 0.66 18.84
N LEU A 149 -12.56 1.49 17.88
CA LEU A 149 -13.17 1.53 16.55
C LEU A 149 -12.84 0.30 15.71
N GLY A 150 -11.78 -0.42 16.04
CA GLY A 150 -11.44 -1.69 15.40
C GLY A 150 -12.04 -2.94 16.02
N LEU A 151 -12.99 -2.74 16.93
CA LEU A 151 -13.73 -3.81 17.58
C LEU A 151 -15.23 -3.78 17.22
N LEU A 152 -15.64 -2.90 16.29
CA LEU A 152 -16.98 -2.77 15.72
C LEU A 152 -16.98 -3.19 14.26
#